data_AF-A0A521YGJ4-F1
#
_entry.id   AF-A0A521YGJ4-F1
#
_cell.length_a   1.000
_cell.length_b   1.000
_cell.length_c   1.000
_cell.angle_alpha   90.00
_cell.angle_beta   90.00
_cell.angle_gamma   90.00
#
_symmetry.space_group_name_H-M   'P 1'
#
loop_
_entity.id
_entity.type
_entity.pdbx_description
1 polymer ?
#
loop_
_entity_poly.entity_id
_entity_poly.type
_entity_poly.pdbx_seq_one_letter_code
_entity_poly.pdbx_strand_id
1 'polypeptide(L)'
;MAKKNTAAAQPNERAKPAKPPTVPSKELQVFPNPSPGRDYLIQFQVPEFTCNCPLTGQPDFAHFTIDCVPDKLCIELKSLKLYFWSYRNEGAFHEKVTNTILDDIVKAIGPRYLRITAKWYVRGGIYTNVVVEHRKKGWKPLPQVDLPSFPREGGLLG
;
A
#
# COMPACT_ATOMS: atom_id res chain seq x y z
N MET A 1 -10.08 -52.39 -38.90
CA MET A 1 -10.52 -51.56 -37.76
C MET A 1 -9.30 -50.89 -37.14
N ALA A 2 -9.08 -49.60 -37.42
CA ALA A 2 -7.91 -48.86 -36.93
C ALA A 2 -8.21 -48.28 -35.53
N LYS A 3 -7.45 -48.71 -34.52
CA LYS A 3 -7.49 -48.13 -33.17
C LYS A 3 -6.73 -46.80 -33.19
N LYS A 4 -7.45 -45.67 -33.18
CA LYS A 4 -6.86 -44.36 -32.92
C LYS A 4 -6.40 -44.32 -31.46
N ASN A 5 -5.09 -44.22 -31.27
CA ASN A 5 -4.47 -44.05 -29.98
C ASN A 5 -4.51 -42.56 -29.62
N THR A 6 -5.48 -42.15 -28.80
CA THR A 6 -5.55 -40.79 -28.24
C THR A 6 -4.59 -40.69 -27.07
N ALA A 7 -3.35 -40.26 -27.34
CA ALA A 7 -2.45 -39.78 -26.30
C ALA A 7 -3.04 -38.48 -25.70
N ALA A 8 -3.27 -38.46 -24.40
CA ALA A 8 -3.67 -37.26 -23.69
C ALA A 8 -2.57 -36.20 -23.84
N ALA A 9 -2.92 -35.02 -24.36
CA ALA A 9 -2.01 -33.89 -24.41
C ALA A 9 -1.58 -33.52 -22.99
N GLN A 10 -0.28 -33.48 -22.72
CA GLN A 10 0.23 -33.02 -21.44
C GLN A 10 -0.21 -31.56 -21.21
N PRO A 11 -0.64 -31.19 -20.00
CA PRO A 11 -1.05 -29.83 -19.72
C PRO A 11 0.12 -28.87 -19.95
N ASN A 12 -0.16 -27.74 -20.62
CA ASN A 12 0.80 -26.65 -20.78
C ASN A 12 1.06 -25.97 -19.43
N GLU A 13 1.95 -26.56 -18.63
CA GLU A 13 2.37 -25.99 -17.35
C GLU A 13 3.44 -24.94 -17.55
N ARG A 14 3.30 -23.82 -16.84
CA ARG A 14 4.34 -22.78 -16.79
C ARG A 14 5.54 -23.33 -16.02
N ALA A 15 6.69 -23.44 -16.69
CA ALA A 15 7.94 -23.81 -16.05
C ALA A 15 8.27 -22.88 -14.87
N LYS A 16 8.70 -23.47 -13.75
CA LYS A 16 9.17 -22.72 -12.58
C LYS A 16 10.37 -21.85 -13.00
N PRO A 17 10.36 -20.54 -12.72
CA PRO A 17 11.46 -19.67 -13.13
C PRO A 17 12.76 -20.04 -12.42
N ALA A 18 13.88 -20.00 -13.15
CA ALA A 18 15.21 -20.35 -12.65
C ALA A 18 15.73 -19.42 -11.56
N LYS A 19 15.26 -18.16 -11.52
CA LYS A 19 15.48 -17.24 -10.42
C LYS A 19 14.18 -17.08 -9.62
N PRO A 20 14.21 -17.23 -8.29
CA PRO A 20 13.03 -17.01 -7.48
C PRO A 20 12.54 -15.56 -7.70
N PRO A 21 11.22 -15.35 -7.80
CA PRO A 21 10.66 -14.04 -8.09
C PRO A 21 10.79 -13.11 -6.88
N THR A 22 11.93 -12.40 -6.75
CA THR A 22 12.26 -11.47 -5.64
C THR A 22 12.21 -12.08 -4.23
N VAL A 23 12.82 -11.42 -3.25
CA VAL A 23 12.80 -11.83 -1.83
C VAL A 23 12.26 -10.68 -0.97
N PRO A 24 11.60 -10.95 0.17
CA PRO A 24 11.20 -9.89 1.10
C PRO A 24 12.42 -9.11 1.61
N SER A 25 12.26 -7.82 1.86
CA SER A 25 13.32 -6.95 2.39
C SER A 25 12.70 -5.82 3.19
N LYS A 26 13.31 -5.45 4.32
CA LYS A 26 12.93 -4.27 5.11
C LYS A 26 13.50 -2.96 4.56
N GLU A 27 14.29 -3.02 3.50
CA GLU A 27 14.92 -1.84 2.91
C GLU A 27 13.96 -1.11 1.97
N LEU A 28 13.59 0.12 2.35
CA LEU A 28 12.83 1.04 1.50
C LEU A 28 13.79 1.81 0.60
N GLN A 29 13.62 1.67 -0.71
CA GLN A 29 14.32 2.46 -1.70
C GLN A 29 13.52 3.70 -2.05
N VAL A 30 14.24 4.76 -2.43
CA VAL A 30 13.66 6.09 -2.66
C VAL A 30 14.21 6.69 -3.94
N PHE A 31 13.49 7.65 -4.51
CA PHE A 31 13.94 8.42 -5.65
C PHE A 31 13.57 9.91 -5.48
N PRO A 32 14.24 10.84 -6.17
CA PRO A 32 13.92 12.26 -6.09
C PRO A 32 12.47 12.54 -6.48
N ASN A 33 11.77 13.37 -5.69
CA ASN A 33 10.45 13.85 -6.05
C ASN A 33 10.53 14.63 -7.38
N PRO A 34 9.80 14.22 -8.44
CA PRO A 34 9.86 14.88 -9.75
C PRO A 34 9.16 16.26 -9.78
N SER A 35 8.38 16.61 -8.75
CA SER A 35 7.63 17.87 -8.69
C SER A 35 7.58 18.45 -7.27
N PRO A 36 8.74 18.79 -6.66
CA PRO A 36 8.82 19.22 -5.26
C PRO A 36 8.26 20.63 -5.01
N GLY A 37 8.03 21.41 -6.08
CA GLY A 37 7.53 22.78 -6.01
C GLY A 37 6.04 22.91 -5.68
N ARG A 38 5.29 21.80 -5.58
CA ARG A 38 3.87 21.81 -5.20
C ARG A 38 3.53 20.61 -4.32
N ASP A 39 2.53 20.77 -3.47
CA ASP A 39 1.92 19.65 -2.77
C ASP A 39 1.07 18.83 -3.76
N TYR A 40 1.22 17.52 -3.72
CA TYR A 40 0.34 16.56 -4.39
C TYR A 40 0.23 15.30 -3.53
N LEU A 41 -0.90 14.61 -3.64
CA LEU A 41 -1.17 13.40 -2.88
C LEU A 41 -0.81 12.16 -3.72
N ILE A 42 -0.01 11.27 -3.15
CA ILE A 42 0.15 9.90 -3.61
C ILE A 42 -0.64 9.00 -2.68
N GLN A 43 -1.53 8.17 -3.23
CA GLN A 43 -2.20 7.13 -2.46
C GLN A 43 -1.69 5.74 -2.89
N PHE A 44 -1.17 4.98 -1.94
CA PHE A 44 -0.86 3.56 -2.11
C PHE A 44 -1.93 2.71 -1.43
N GLN A 45 -2.39 1.67 -2.11
CA GLN A 45 -3.28 0.66 -1.55
C GLN A 45 -2.55 -0.68 -1.54
N VAL A 46 -2.48 -1.29 -0.36
CA VAL A 46 -1.85 -2.59 -0.13
C VAL A 46 -2.92 -3.51 0.44
N PRO A 47 -3.73 -4.16 -0.44
CA PRO A 47 -4.86 -4.98 -0.01
C PRO A 47 -4.46 -6.36 0.55
N GLU A 48 -3.20 -6.77 0.36
CA GLU A 48 -2.69 -8.11 0.67
C GLU A 48 -1.66 -8.11 1.81
N PHE A 49 -1.85 -7.27 2.83
CA PHE A 49 -0.98 -7.31 4.00
C PHE A 49 -1.28 -8.52 4.88
N THR A 50 -0.22 -9.16 5.40
CA THR A 50 -0.34 -10.19 6.42
C THR A 50 0.86 -10.22 7.35
N CYS A 51 0.63 -10.56 8.62
CA CYS A 51 1.63 -10.86 9.64
C CYS A 51 1.08 -11.93 10.59
N ASN A 52 1.85 -12.36 11.58
CA ASN A 52 1.40 -13.31 12.58
C ASN A 52 1.00 -12.60 13.88
N CYS A 53 -0.02 -13.14 14.55
CA CYS A 53 -0.34 -12.75 15.92
C CYS A 53 0.80 -13.23 16.84
N PRO A 54 1.39 -12.36 17.67
CA PRO A 54 2.54 -12.72 18.51
C PRO A 54 2.19 -13.74 19.61
N LEU A 55 0.90 -13.88 19.95
CA LEU A 55 0.43 -14.79 21.01
C LEU A 55 0.08 -16.18 20.49
N THR A 56 -0.61 -16.26 19.35
CA THR A 56 -1.18 -17.51 18.83
C THR A 56 -0.46 -18.04 17.59
N GLY A 57 0.38 -17.21 16.94
CA GLY A 57 1.01 -17.52 15.66
C GLY A 57 0.04 -17.55 14.46
N GLN A 58 -1.25 -17.26 14.67
CA GLN A 58 -2.23 -17.24 13.58
C GLN A 58 -1.99 -16.04 12.64
N PRO A 59 -2.20 -16.19 11.32
CA PRO A 59 -1.94 -15.13 10.36
C PRO A 59 -3.05 -14.09 10.36
N ASP A 60 -2.73 -12.86 10.71
CA ASP A 60 -3.59 -11.68 10.60
C ASP A 60 -3.48 -11.06 9.20
N PHE A 61 -4.56 -10.41 8.75
CA PHE A 61 -4.65 -9.78 7.44
C PHE A 61 -5.17 -8.36 7.55
N ALA A 62 -4.75 -7.48 6.64
CA ALA A 62 -5.25 -6.11 6.58
C ALA A 62 -5.18 -5.51 5.17
N HIS A 63 -5.98 -4.46 4.97
CA HIS A 63 -5.80 -3.53 3.85
C HIS A 63 -5.14 -2.26 4.40
N PHE A 64 -3.95 -1.91 3.90
CA PHE A 64 -3.30 -0.64 4.19
C PHE A 64 -3.55 0.39 3.10
N THR A 65 -4.05 1.56 3.48
CA THR A 65 -4.09 2.76 2.64
C THR A 65 -3.06 3.75 3.15
N ILE A 66 -2.15 4.20 2.28
CA ILE A 66 -1.09 5.14 2.62
C ILE A 66 -1.29 6.40 1.78
N ASP A 67 -1.64 7.51 2.45
CA ASP A 67 -1.81 8.82 1.86
C ASP A 67 -0.55 9.65 2.15
N CYS A 68 0.22 10.01 1.13
CA CYS A 68 1.50 10.69 1.26
C CYS A 68 1.56 11.98 0.46
N VAL A 69 1.94 13.08 1.11
CA VAL A 69 2.42 14.30 0.44
C VAL A 69 3.94 14.31 0.57
N PRO A 70 4.69 13.94 -0.48
CA PRO A 70 6.15 13.84 -0.42
C PRO A 70 6.79 15.23 -0.30
N ASP A 71 8.01 15.28 0.26
CA ASP A 71 8.84 16.49 0.23
C ASP A 71 9.88 16.38 -0.90
N LYS A 72 11.11 15.96 -0.60
CA LYS A 72 12.19 15.83 -1.59
C LYS A 72 12.30 14.45 -2.21
N LEU A 73 11.75 13.43 -1.56
CA LEU A 73 11.89 12.03 -1.93
C LEU A 73 10.52 11.36 -2.03
N CYS A 74 10.42 10.40 -2.93
CA CYS A 74 9.29 9.49 -3.09
C CYS A 74 9.76 8.05 -2.83
N ILE A 75 8.85 7.20 -2.37
CA ILE A 75 9.11 5.77 -2.15
C ILE A 75 9.08 5.04 -3.48
N GLU A 76 10.06 4.16 -3.72
CA GLU A 76 10.07 3.26 -4.87
C GLU A 76 9.12 2.08 -4.64
N LEU A 77 8.19 1.87 -5.58
CA LEU A 77 7.03 0.99 -5.41
C LEU A 77 7.40 -0.49 -5.21
N LYS A 78 8.43 -0.99 -5.89
CA LYS A 78 8.87 -2.39 -5.74
C LYS A 78 9.42 -2.62 -4.33
N SER A 79 10.24 -1.72 -3.81
CA SER A 79 10.79 -1.81 -2.45
C SER A 79 9.69 -1.75 -1.40
N LEU A 80 8.66 -0.90 -1.59
CA LEU A 80 7.49 -0.86 -0.71
C LEU A 80 6.75 -2.19 -0.70
N LYS A 81 6.58 -2.82 -1.86
CA LYS A 81 5.99 -4.17 -1.96
C LYS A 81 6.82 -5.20 -1.18
N LEU A 82 8.14 -5.20 -1.33
CA LEU A 82 9.03 -6.15 -0.63
C LEU A 82 9.05 -5.90 0.89
N TYR A 83 8.91 -4.63 1.28
CA TYR A 83 8.79 -4.19 2.66
C TYR A 83 7.52 -4.73 3.32
N PHE A 84 6.34 -4.57 2.71
CA PHE A 84 5.13 -5.17 3.25
C PHE A 84 5.18 -6.70 3.27
N TRP A 85 5.78 -7.32 2.25
CA TRP A 85 5.97 -8.78 2.22
C TRP A 85 6.85 -9.30 3.38
N SER A 86 7.81 -8.51 3.86
CA SER A 86 8.69 -8.92 4.96
C SER A 86 7.96 -9.25 6.26
N TYR A 87 6.77 -8.68 6.49
CA TYR A 87 5.98 -8.92 7.70
C TYR A 87 5.28 -10.27 7.74
N ARG A 88 5.22 -11.02 6.62
CA ARG A 88 4.41 -12.23 6.49
C ARG A 88 4.61 -13.27 7.59
N ASN A 89 5.84 -13.38 8.11
CA ASN A 89 6.19 -14.34 9.15
C ASN A 89 6.52 -13.67 10.49
N GLU A 90 6.29 -12.37 10.63
CA GLU A 90 6.64 -11.60 11.83
C GLU A 90 5.47 -11.54 12.81
N GLY A 91 5.75 -11.77 14.09
CA GLY A 91 4.78 -11.61 15.17
C GLY A 91 4.65 -10.15 15.60
N ALA A 92 3.49 -9.52 15.42
CA ALA A 92 3.28 -8.13 15.85
C ALA A 92 1.81 -7.81 16.18
N PHE A 93 1.60 -6.91 17.13
CA PHE A 93 0.28 -6.30 17.37
C PHE A 93 -0.08 -5.32 16.23
N HIS A 94 -1.38 -5.22 15.93
CA HIS A 94 -1.93 -4.41 14.84
C HIS A 94 -1.50 -2.94 14.94
N GLU A 95 -1.52 -2.40 16.15
CA GLU A 95 -1.13 -1.02 16.45
C GLU A 95 0.37 -0.82 16.27
N LYS A 96 1.18 -1.75 16.79
CA LYS A 96 2.64 -1.64 16.73
C LYS A 96 3.12 -1.68 15.29
N VAL A 97 2.64 -2.64 14.50
CA VAL A 97 3.07 -2.76 13.11
C VAL A 97 2.63 -1.57 12.26
N THR A 98 1.42 -1.06 12.47
CA THR A 98 0.93 0.14 11.76
C THR A 98 1.79 1.38 12.08
N ASN A 99 2.15 1.59 13.34
CA ASN A 99 3.04 2.69 13.75
C ASN A 99 4.46 2.51 13.20
N THR A 100 5.03 1.30 13.29
CA THR A 100 6.38 1.02 12.76
C THR A 100 6.45 1.26 11.26
N ILE A 101 5.44 0.87 10.50
CA ILE A 101 5.38 1.16 9.06
C ILE A 101 5.36 2.66 8.78
N LEU A 102 4.60 3.45 9.56
CA LEU A 102 4.62 4.91 9.45
C LEU A 102 6.03 5.46 9.73
N ASP A 103 6.64 5.07 10.84
CA ASP A 103 7.95 5.55 11.28
C ASP A 103 9.05 5.24 10.25
N ASP A 104 9.06 4.03 9.70
CA ASP A 104 10.06 3.60 8.73
C ASP A 104 9.90 4.34 7.39
N ILE A 105 8.66 4.59 6.95
CA ILE A 105 8.41 5.42 5.76
C ILE A 105 8.83 6.87 6.03
N VAL A 106 8.46 7.44 7.17
CA VAL A 106 8.85 8.82 7.53
C VAL A 106 10.37 8.96 7.55
N LYS A 107 11.07 7.99 8.13
CA LYS A 107 12.53 7.94 8.14
C LYS A 107 13.12 7.84 6.74
N ALA A 108 12.50 7.09 5.84
CA ALA A 108 12.99 6.91 4.48
C ALA A 108 12.85 8.16 3.61
N ILE A 109 11.73 8.90 3.69
CA ILE A 109 11.44 9.99 2.74
C ILE A 109 11.25 11.38 3.35
N GLY A 110 11.09 11.51 4.66
CA GLY A 110 10.81 12.78 5.35
C GLY A 110 9.65 13.56 4.74
N PRO A 111 8.43 12.99 4.66
CA PRO A 111 7.32 13.57 3.90
C PRO A 111 6.79 14.84 4.57
N ARG A 112 6.04 15.66 3.81
CA ARG A 112 5.31 16.81 4.37
C ARG A 112 4.13 16.33 5.23
N TYR A 113 3.45 15.31 4.73
CA TYR A 113 2.35 14.62 5.40
C TYR A 113 2.36 13.15 5.00
N LEU A 114 2.04 12.29 5.96
CA LEU A 114 1.81 10.87 5.72
C LEU A 114 0.71 10.40 6.65
N ARG A 115 -0.29 9.71 6.12
CA ARG A 115 -1.31 9.00 6.88
C ARG A 115 -1.35 7.55 6.45
N ILE A 116 -1.45 6.66 7.42
CA ILE A 116 -1.76 5.26 7.19
C ILE A 116 -3.11 4.95 7.82
N THR A 117 -3.97 4.31 7.05
CA THR A 117 -5.19 3.65 7.54
C THR A 117 -5.05 2.16 7.29
N ALA A 118 -4.88 1.38 8.36
CA ALA A 118 -4.84 -0.08 8.32
C ALA A 118 -6.20 -0.64 8.75
N LYS A 119 -6.90 -1.28 7.81
CA LYS A 119 -8.17 -1.97 8.05
C LYS A 119 -7.91 -3.45 8.27
N TRP A 120 -7.89 -3.88 9.51
CA TRP A 120 -7.61 -5.26 9.90
C TRP A 120 -8.85 -6.14 9.74
N TYR A 121 -8.61 -7.39 9.35
CA TYR A 121 -9.66 -8.37 9.18
C TYR A 121 -10.13 -8.91 10.53
N VAL A 122 -11.33 -9.49 10.53
CA VAL A 122 -12.04 -9.86 11.75
C VAL A 122 -11.27 -10.86 12.62
N ARG A 123 -11.25 -10.59 13.93
CA ARG A 123 -10.77 -11.50 14.99
C ARG A 123 -11.78 -11.56 16.12
N GLY A 124 -12.23 -12.76 16.48
CA GLY A 124 -13.24 -12.95 17.52
C GLY A 124 -14.54 -12.18 17.25
N GLY A 125 -14.90 -11.96 15.99
CA GLY A 125 -16.07 -11.15 15.60
C GLY A 125 -15.85 -9.63 15.63
N ILE A 126 -14.63 -9.16 15.91
CA ILE A 126 -14.29 -7.74 16.05
C ILE A 126 -13.41 -7.29 14.88
N TYR A 127 -13.74 -6.16 14.28
CA TYR A 127 -12.91 -5.47 13.30
C TYR A 127 -12.10 -4.36 13.98
N THR A 128 -10.86 -4.19 13.54
CA THR A 128 -9.96 -3.15 14.06
C THR A 128 -9.49 -2.27 12.91
N ASN A 129 -9.61 -0.95 13.09
CA ASN A 129 -9.03 0.03 12.17
C ASN A 129 -8.00 0.86 12.95
N VAL A 130 -6.78 0.93 12.44
CA VAL A 130 -5.72 1.75 13.03
C VAL A 130 -5.38 2.88 12.06
N VAL A 131 -5.48 4.12 12.54
CA VAL A 131 -5.12 5.31 11.77
C VAL A 131 -3.98 6.03 12.48
N VAL A 132 -2.90 6.30 11.75
CA VAL A 132 -1.72 7.02 12.27
C VAL A 132 -1.28 8.07 11.25
N GLU A 133 -0.76 9.19 11.75
CA GLU A 133 -0.35 10.32 10.92
C GLU A 133 0.99 10.89 11.34
N HIS A 134 1.76 11.34 10.35
CA HIS A 134 2.91 12.22 10.50
C HIS A 134 2.64 13.54 9.80
N ARG A 135 3.00 14.65 10.45
CA ARG A 135 2.94 16.00 9.88
C ARG A 135 4.27 16.70 10.10
N LYS A 136 4.90 17.19 9.03
CA LYS A 136 6.12 17.99 9.14
C LYS A 136 5.82 19.28 9.91
N LYS A 137 6.69 19.64 10.86
CA LYS A 137 6.51 20.85 11.68
C LYS A 137 6.34 22.08 10.77
N GLY A 138 5.24 22.81 10.98
CA GLY A 138 4.91 24.03 10.22
C GLY A 138 4.23 23.79 8.86
N TRP A 139 4.09 22.54 8.40
CA TRP A 139 3.30 22.24 7.20
C TRP A 139 1.80 22.41 7.50
N LYS A 140 1.06 22.94 6.52
CA LYS A 140 -0.39 23.09 6.56
C LYS A 140 -0.98 22.51 5.29
N PRO A 141 -2.07 21.73 5.37
CA PRO A 141 -2.74 21.20 4.18
C PRO A 141 -3.31 22.34 3.32
N LEU A 142 -3.44 22.10 2.02
CA LEU A 142 -4.16 23.00 1.13
C LEU A 142 -5.61 23.14 1.62
N PRO A 143 -6.18 24.37 1.64
CA PRO A 143 -7.58 24.56 1.98
C PRO A 143 -8.45 23.85 0.94
N GLN A 144 -9.61 23.36 1.39
CA GLN A 144 -10.62 22.85 0.47
C GLN A 144 -11.05 23.99 -0.46
N VAL A 145 -10.97 23.75 -1.77
CA VAL A 145 -11.42 24.71 -2.77
C VAL A 145 -12.91 24.49 -3.00
N ASP A 146 -13.72 25.44 -2.55
CA ASP A 146 -15.13 25.53 -2.89
C ASP A 146 -15.29 26.48 -4.09
N LEU A 147 -15.77 25.96 -5.22
CA LEU A 147 -15.95 26.74 -6.44
C LEU A 147 -17.45 26.97 -6.65
N PRO A 148 -17.89 28.22 -6.90
CA PRO A 148 -19.28 28.49 -7.20
C PRO A 148 -19.72 27.72 -8.44
N SER A 149 -20.83 26.99 -8.34
CA SER A 149 -21.43 26.36 -9.52
C SER A 149 -22.17 27.42 -10.32
N PHE A 150 -21.65 27.78 -11.49
CA PHE A 150 -22.45 28.51 -12.46
C PHE A 150 -23.54 27.57 -13.00
N PRO A 151 -24.78 28.07 -13.22
CA PRO A 151 -25.76 27.31 -13.99
C PRO A 151 -25.12 26.91 -15.31
N ARG A 152 -25.32 25.66 -15.76
CA ARG A 152 -25.03 25.35 -17.17
C ARG A 152 -25.85 26.33 -18.00
N GLU A 153 -25.22 27.05 -18.93
CA GLU A 153 -25.94 27.87 -19.89
C GLU A 153 -26.99 26.97 -20.55
N GLY A 154 -28.26 27.19 -20.18
CA GLY A 154 -29.37 26.63 -20.91
C GLY A 154 -29.30 27.29 -22.27
N GLY A 155 -28.93 26.53 -23.29
CA GLY A 155 -29.01 27.01 -24.66
C GLY A 155 -30.39 27.62 -24.88
N LEU A 156 -30.41 28.82 -25.47
CA LEU A 156 -31.63 29.48 -25.94
C LEU A 156 -32.37 28.57 -26.92
N LEU A 157 -33.24 27.72 -26.39
CA LEU A 157 -34.36 27.07 -27.05
C LEU A 157 -35.46 27.18 -25.97
N GLY A 158 -36.30 28.21 -25.97
CA GLY A 158 -37.18 28.55 -27.07
C GLY A 158 -38.41 27.68 -26.93
#